data_AF-A0AAE0TFU1-F1
#
_entry.id   AF-A0AAE0TFU1-F1
#
_cell.length_a   1.000
_cell.length_b   1.000
_cell.length_c   1.000
_cell.angle_alpha   90.00
_cell.angle_beta   90.00
_cell.angle_gamma   90.00
#
_symmetry.space_group_name_H-M   'P 1'
#
loop_
_entity.id
_entity.type
_entity.pdbx_description
1 polymer ?
#
loop_
_entity_poly.entity_id
_entity_poly.type
_entity_poly.pdbx_seq_one_letter_code
_entity_poly.pdbx_strand_id
1 'polypeptide(L)'
;MTSYGLTPFTSGYFNGYDSSVNPAIKNEFSTAAFRFGHSIVHDSLKYGSTSHLFIDAVLKPDLVYDTAGGVDNITKGLTDSYSQKIDERLSDQLTRHLFEQQPWFWGDLAAIKIQRGRDHGIPFYLLLKTICNVGGTVHNSTVWNALNAVYQTQFDVDLFSGGVSENPVAGGKIGPTFACIIAKQFQALKKGDRYY
;
A
#
# COMPACT_ATOMS: atom_id res chain seq x y z
N MET A 1 8.61 -8.52 11.50
CA MET A 1 9.75 -9.03 10.71
C MET A 1 10.37 -10.27 11.33
N THR A 2 10.90 -10.19 12.56
CA THR A 2 11.56 -11.32 13.24
C THR A 2 10.67 -12.55 13.39
N SER A 3 9.43 -12.39 13.85
CA SER A 3 8.46 -13.48 14.02
C SER A 3 8.11 -14.23 12.72
N TYR A 4 8.36 -13.62 11.56
CA TYR A 4 8.11 -14.21 10.25
C TYR A 4 9.40 -14.70 9.55
N GLY A 5 10.57 -14.62 10.21
CA GLY A 5 11.85 -15.01 9.61
C GLY A 5 12.28 -14.09 8.46
N LEU A 6 11.81 -12.85 8.45
CA LEU A 6 12.08 -11.86 7.40
C LEU A 6 13.26 -10.94 7.69
N THR A 7 13.84 -11.02 8.88
CA THR A 7 15.07 -10.27 9.20
C THR A 7 16.24 -10.88 8.40
N PRO A 8 16.98 -10.07 7.62
CA PRO A 8 18.17 -10.55 6.91
C PRO A 8 19.24 -11.02 7.89
N PHE A 9 20.03 -12.01 7.49
CA PHE A 9 21.22 -12.41 8.25
C PHE A 9 22.32 -11.35 8.10
N THR A 10 23.12 -11.16 9.15
CA THR A 10 24.27 -10.24 9.10
C THR A 10 25.46 -10.84 8.35
N SER A 11 25.47 -12.16 8.13
CA SER A 11 26.46 -12.90 7.33
C SER A 11 25.88 -14.24 6.86
N GLY A 12 26.49 -14.84 5.83
CA GLY A 12 26.10 -16.15 5.29
C GLY A 12 24.93 -16.09 4.29
N TYR A 13 24.42 -17.28 3.94
CA TYR A 13 23.36 -17.48 2.95
C TYR A 13 22.06 -17.98 3.59
N PHE A 14 20.94 -17.71 2.93
CA PHE A 14 19.66 -18.31 3.31
C PHE A 14 19.54 -19.73 2.73
N ASN A 15 19.42 -20.73 3.62
CA ASN A 15 19.23 -22.14 3.23
C ASN A 15 17.83 -22.66 3.56
N GLY A 16 16.86 -21.76 3.73
CA GLY A 16 15.52 -22.09 4.23
C GLY A 16 14.46 -22.27 3.14
N TYR A 17 14.87 -22.61 1.91
CA TYR A 17 13.94 -22.98 0.85
C TYR A 17 13.13 -24.21 1.27
N ASP A 18 11.83 -24.17 1.00
CA ASP A 18 10.88 -25.24 1.29
C ASP A 18 9.93 -25.42 0.11
N SER A 19 10.07 -26.54 -0.59
CA SER A 19 9.26 -26.86 -1.77
C SER A 19 7.78 -27.08 -1.48
N SER A 20 7.38 -27.23 -0.21
CA SER A 20 5.98 -27.32 0.19
C SER A 20 5.29 -25.96 0.35
N VAL A 21 6.07 -24.87 0.40
CA VAL A 21 5.54 -23.51 0.49
C VAL A 21 5.07 -23.04 -0.87
N ASN A 22 3.81 -22.62 -0.97
CA ASN A 22 3.26 -22.00 -2.17
C ASN A 22 3.62 -20.49 -2.21
N PRO A 23 4.47 -20.03 -3.15
CA PRO A 23 4.87 -18.62 -3.23
C PRO A 23 3.87 -17.74 -3.98
N ALA A 24 2.74 -18.29 -4.47
CA ALA A 24 1.74 -17.54 -5.20
C ALA A 24 1.27 -16.31 -4.42
N ILE A 25 1.00 -15.23 -5.16
CA ILE A 25 0.51 -13.98 -4.57
C ILE A 25 -0.92 -14.19 -4.07
N LYS A 26 -1.11 -13.94 -2.77
CA LYS A 26 -2.41 -14.00 -2.09
C LYS A 26 -3.32 -12.87 -2.57
N ASN A 27 -4.60 -13.17 -2.71
CA ASN A 27 -5.57 -12.20 -3.25
C ASN A 27 -5.70 -10.98 -2.34
N GLU A 28 -5.76 -11.17 -1.01
CA GLU A 28 -5.80 -10.10 -0.02
C GLU A 28 -4.52 -9.24 0.00
N PHE A 29 -3.37 -9.82 -0.39
CA PHE A 29 -2.11 -9.09 -0.51
C PHE A 29 -2.15 -8.11 -1.68
N SER A 30 -2.44 -8.58 -2.90
CA SER A 30 -2.39 -7.76 -4.11
C SER A 30 -3.59 -6.81 -4.25
N THR A 31 -4.75 -7.21 -3.71
CA THR A 31 -5.99 -6.45 -3.87
C THR A 31 -6.17 -5.37 -2.81
N ALA A 32 -5.68 -5.60 -1.59
CA ALA A 32 -5.89 -4.67 -0.47
C ALA A 32 -4.59 -4.30 0.24
N ALA A 33 -3.93 -5.25 0.91
CA ALA A 33 -2.89 -4.93 1.89
C ALA A 33 -1.71 -4.19 1.26
N PHE A 34 -1.13 -4.68 0.16
CA PHE A 34 0.02 -4.06 -0.48
C PHE A 34 -0.33 -2.77 -1.25
N ARG A 35 -1.62 -2.40 -1.31
CA ARG A 35 -2.07 -1.11 -1.85
C ARG A 35 -2.03 0.03 -0.83
N PHE A 36 -1.54 -0.20 0.40
CA PHE A 36 -1.23 0.87 1.36
C PHE A 36 -0.34 1.96 0.73
N GLY A 37 0.48 1.58 -0.26
CA GLY A 37 1.37 2.48 -0.99
C GLY A 37 0.69 3.67 -1.65
N HIS A 38 -0.62 3.64 -1.94
CA HIS A 38 -1.29 4.82 -2.49
C HIS A 38 -1.70 5.86 -1.43
N SER A 39 -1.61 5.54 -0.15
CA SER A 39 -1.76 6.54 0.93
C SER A 39 -0.47 7.35 1.12
N ILE A 40 0.68 6.84 0.68
CA ILE A 40 1.97 7.54 0.80
C ILE A 40 2.31 8.44 -0.40
N VAL A 41 1.43 8.52 -1.41
CA VAL A 41 1.63 9.34 -2.62
C VAL A 41 1.24 10.79 -2.36
N HIS A 42 2.10 11.73 -2.77
CA HIS A 42 1.85 13.17 -2.68
C HIS A 42 1.00 13.69 -3.84
N ASP A 43 0.41 14.88 -3.65
CA ASP A 43 -0.19 15.63 -4.75
C ASP A 43 0.82 16.19 -5.76
N SER A 44 2.12 16.18 -5.41
CA SER A 44 3.17 16.70 -6.27
C SER A 44 4.39 15.81 -6.31
N LEU A 45 5.07 15.83 -7.46
CA LEU A 45 6.35 15.18 -7.73
C LEU A 45 7.45 16.26 -7.74
N LYS A 46 8.42 16.13 -6.84
CA LYS A 46 9.62 16.96 -6.84
C LYS A 46 10.54 16.54 -8.00
N TYR A 47 11.07 17.51 -8.73
CA TYR A 47 12.00 17.33 -9.84
C TYR A 47 13.15 18.33 -9.70
N GLY A 48 14.29 17.89 -9.16
CA GLY A 48 15.38 18.79 -8.79
C GLY A 48 14.92 19.86 -7.81
N SER A 49 14.94 21.13 -8.23
CA SER A 49 14.45 22.27 -7.44
C SER A 49 13.00 22.68 -7.77
N THR A 50 12.37 22.06 -8.77
CA THR A 50 10.98 22.35 -9.16
C THR A 50 10.03 21.27 -8.63
N SER A 51 8.73 21.52 -8.77
CA SER A 51 7.68 20.57 -8.41
C SER A 51 6.59 20.59 -9.48
N HIS A 52 6.03 19.43 -9.78
CA HIS A 52 4.95 19.21 -10.74
C HIS A 52 3.77 18.57 -10.00
N LEU A 53 2.53 18.77 -10.47
CA LEU A 53 1.43 17.96 -9.94
C LEU A 53 1.71 16.50 -10.27
N PHE A 54 1.35 15.59 -9.36
CA PHE A 54 1.60 14.17 -9.57
C PHE A 54 0.96 13.68 -10.88
N ILE A 55 -0.27 14.12 -11.17
CA ILE A 55 -0.98 13.68 -12.37
C ILE A 55 -0.32 14.15 -13.68
N ASP A 56 0.39 15.28 -13.66
CA ASP A 56 1.12 15.80 -14.81
C ASP A 56 2.30 14.91 -15.22
N ALA A 57 2.74 14.00 -14.36
CA ALA A 57 3.83 13.06 -14.62
C ALA A 57 3.33 11.63 -14.93
N VAL A 58 2.04 11.35 -14.76
CA VAL A 58 1.50 10.00 -14.93
C VAL A 58 1.35 9.67 -16.42
N LEU A 59 1.98 8.57 -16.86
CA LEU A 59 2.00 8.11 -18.26
C LEU A 59 2.58 9.15 -19.24
N LYS A 60 3.48 10.01 -18.75
CA LYS A 60 4.14 11.06 -19.54
C LYS A 60 5.65 10.96 -19.39
N PRO A 61 6.39 10.59 -20.44
CA PRO A 61 7.82 10.34 -20.33
C PRO A 61 8.68 11.62 -20.44
N ASP A 62 8.07 12.79 -20.63
CA ASP A 62 8.75 14.06 -20.90
C ASP A 62 9.84 14.40 -19.87
N LEU A 63 9.53 14.24 -18.57
CA LEU A 63 10.49 14.47 -17.48
C LEU A 63 11.66 13.50 -17.48
N VAL A 64 11.52 12.31 -18.06
CA VAL A 64 12.61 11.32 -18.15
C VAL A 64 13.58 11.70 -19.26
N TYR A 65 13.08 12.25 -20.37
CA TYR A 65 13.88 12.62 -21.54
C TYR A 65 14.40 14.06 -21.52
N ASP A 66 14.07 14.85 -20.49
CA ASP A 66 14.57 16.20 -20.33
C ASP A 66 16.10 16.22 -20.24
N THR A 67 16.74 16.87 -21.21
CA THR A 67 18.20 17.00 -21.27
C THR A 67 18.77 17.92 -20.18
N ALA A 68 17.94 18.73 -19.52
CA ALA A 68 18.34 19.63 -18.44
C ALA A 68 18.41 18.96 -17.05
N GLY A 69 18.13 17.66 -16.96
CA GLY A 69 18.40 16.87 -15.74
C GLY A 69 17.72 15.50 -15.69
N GLY A 70 16.68 15.29 -16.47
CA GLY A 70 16.01 14.00 -16.67
C GLY A 70 15.86 13.17 -15.40
N VAL A 71 16.39 11.94 -15.47
CA VAL A 71 16.38 10.97 -14.36
C VAL A 71 17.09 11.52 -13.10
N ASP A 72 18.16 12.30 -13.22
CA ASP A 72 18.92 12.79 -12.07
C ASP A 72 18.06 13.72 -11.20
N ASN A 73 17.25 14.58 -11.83
CA ASN A 73 16.33 15.46 -11.12
C ASN A 73 15.16 14.69 -10.48
N ILE A 74 14.67 13.62 -11.13
CA ILE A 74 13.68 12.70 -10.53
C ILE A 74 14.29 12.02 -9.29
N THR A 75 15.48 11.44 -9.42
CA THR A 75 16.17 10.76 -8.32
C THR A 75 16.43 11.71 -7.16
N LYS A 76 16.91 12.93 -7.43
CA LYS A 76 17.07 13.97 -6.42
C LYS A 76 15.75 14.32 -5.73
N GLY A 77 14.67 14.45 -6.50
CA GLY A 77 13.34 14.69 -5.97
C GLY A 77 12.89 13.58 -5.01
N LEU A 78 13.13 12.31 -5.37
CA LEU A 78 12.79 11.15 -4.56
C LEU A 78 13.61 11.06 -3.27
N THR A 79 14.89 11.45 -3.30
CA THR A 79 15.74 11.42 -2.10
C THR A 79 15.50 12.60 -1.16
N ASP A 80 15.06 13.74 -1.69
CA ASP A 80 14.83 14.95 -0.91
C ASP A 80 13.42 15.04 -0.30
N SER A 81 12.47 14.23 -0.79
CA SER A 81 11.07 14.33 -0.40
C SER A 81 10.71 13.28 0.64
N TYR A 82 9.93 13.68 1.64
CA TYR A 82 9.26 12.72 2.53
C TYR A 82 8.09 12.07 1.81
N SER A 83 7.66 10.90 2.28
CA SER A 83 6.40 10.29 1.84
C SER A 83 5.23 10.84 2.66
N GLN A 84 4.01 10.74 2.13
CA GLN A 84 2.82 10.98 2.94
C GLN A 84 2.74 9.94 4.07
N LYS A 85 1.96 10.27 5.11
CA LYS A 85 1.65 9.31 6.17
C LYS A 85 0.71 8.24 5.61
N ILE A 86 0.87 7.00 6.06
CA ILE A 86 -0.13 5.96 5.83
C ILE A 86 -1.31 6.24 6.74
N ASP A 87 -2.45 6.61 6.15
CA ASP A 87 -3.70 6.82 6.84
C ASP A 87 -4.94 6.66 5.94
N GLU A 88 -6.11 6.94 6.50
CA GLU A 88 -7.42 6.83 5.83
C GLU A 88 -7.60 7.82 4.67
N ARG A 89 -6.62 8.68 4.38
CA ARG A 89 -6.65 9.66 3.29
C ARG A 89 -5.73 9.25 2.15
N LEU A 90 -6.11 9.71 0.97
CA LEU A 90 -5.32 9.65 -0.25
C LEU A 90 -5.26 11.07 -0.82
N SER A 91 -4.22 11.34 -1.60
CA SER A 91 -4.06 12.62 -2.26
C SER A 91 -5.23 12.93 -3.20
N ASP A 92 -5.48 14.21 -3.42
CA ASP A 92 -6.51 14.68 -4.34
C ASP A 92 -6.18 14.24 -5.77
N GLN A 93 -4.90 14.19 -6.11
CA GLN A 93 -4.44 13.69 -7.41
C GLN A 93 -4.88 12.24 -7.69
N LEU A 94 -5.06 11.43 -6.66
CA LEU A 94 -5.48 10.04 -6.79
C LEU A 94 -6.99 9.82 -6.63
N THR A 95 -7.70 10.72 -5.94
CA THR A 95 -9.14 10.57 -5.68
C THR A 95 -10.02 11.39 -6.61
N ARG A 96 -9.53 12.52 -7.12
CA ARG A 96 -10.30 13.45 -7.97
C ARG A 96 -9.74 13.61 -9.37
N HIS A 97 -8.44 13.38 -9.56
CA HIS A 97 -7.76 13.66 -10.83
C HIS A 97 -7.15 12.41 -11.47
N LEU A 98 -7.46 11.21 -10.95
CA LEU A 98 -6.83 9.98 -11.45
C LEU A 98 -7.09 9.82 -12.94
N PHE A 99 -6.00 9.84 -13.71
CA PHE A 99 -5.94 9.76 -15.17
C PHE A 99 -6.75 10.83 -15.92
N GLU A 100 -7.11 11.96 -15.31
CA GLU A 100 -7.94 13.00 -15.97
C GLU A 100 -7.38 13.53 -17.30
N GLN A 101 -6.07 13.39 -17.50
CA GLN A 101 -5.37 13.84 -18.71
C GLN A 101 -5.38 12.79 -19.84
N GLN A 102 -5.94 11.61 -19.57
CA GLN A 102 -6.08 10.52 -20.52
C GLN A 102 -7.51 10.55 -21.10
N PRO A 103 -7.69 10.45 -22.43
CA PRO A 103 -9.00 10.67 -23.05
C PRO A 103 -10.02 9.55 -22.81
N TRP A 104 -9.59 8.39 -22.30
CA TRP A 104 -10.44 7.20 -22.14
C TRP A 104 -10.87 6.92 -20.69
N PHE A 105 -10.27 7.58 -19.70
CA PHE A 105 -10.54 7.23 -18.31
C PHE A 105 -10.25 8.38 -17.34
N TRP A 106 -11.19 8.59 -16.42
CA TRP A 106 -11.07 9.44 -15.25
C TRP A 106 -11.70 8.71 -14.07
N GLY A 107 -11.12 8.80 -12.87
CA GLY A 107 -11.68 8.09 -11.72
C GLY A 107 -11.16 8.50 -10.34
N ASP A 108 -11.55 7.69 -9.37
CA ASP A 108 -11.17 7.80 -7.96
C ASP A 108 -10.49 6.49 -7.53
N LEU A 109 -9.21 6.56 -7.20
CA LEU A 109 -8.42 5.38 -6.83
C LEU A 109 -8.90 4.75 -5.51
N ALA A 110 -9.44 5.53 -4.58
CA ALA A 110 -10.01 5.00 -3.34
C ALA A 110 -11.29 4.21 -3.64
N ALA A 111 -12.19 4.76 -4.46
CA ALA A 111 -13.40 4.07 -4.91
C ALA A 111 -13.07 2.79 -5.69
N ILE A 112 -12.10 2.84 -6.61
CA ILE A 112 -11.65 1.68 -7.39
C ILE A 112 -11.12 0.58 -6.48
N LYS A 113 -10.42 0.90 -5.38
CA LYS A 113 -9.93 -0.11 -4.43
C LYS A 113 -11.07 -0.81 -3.70
N ILE A 114 -12.04 -0.04 -3.22
CA ILE A 114 -13.23 -0.59 -2.56
C ILE A 114 -13.95 -1.52 -3.54
N GLN A 115 -14.21 -1.04 -4.77
CA GLN A 115 -14.88 -1.85 -5.79
C GLN A 115 -14.08 -3.10 -6.16
N ARG A 116 -12.74 -3.00 -6.28
CA ARG A 116 -11.87 -4.14 -6.60
C ARG A 116 -11.82 -5.16 -5.47
N GLY A 117 -11.85 -4.71 -4.21
CA GLY A 117 -11.95 -5.60 -3.05
C GLY A 117 -13.23 -6.44 -3.09
N ARG A 118 -14.36 -5.81 -3.42
CA ARG A 118 -15.66 -6.48 -3.54
C ARG A 118 -15.73 -7.42 -4.75
N ASP A 119 -15.23 -6.98 -5.90
CA ASP A 119 -15.09 -7.78 -7.13
C ASP A 119 -14.31 -9.08 -6.88
N HIS A 120 -13.20 -8.98 -6.14
CA HIS A 120 -12.34 -10.11 -5.81
C HIS A 120 -12.85 -10.97 -4.64
N GLY A 121 -14.00 -10.62 -4.03
CA GLY A 121 -14.53 -11.32 -2.87
C GLY A 121 -13.58 -11.29 -1.66
N ILE A 122 -12.84 -10.19 -1.48
CA ILE A 122 -11.92 -10.06 -0.34
C ILE A 122 -12.73 -10.04 0.95
N PRO A 123 -12.43 -10.91 1.92
CA PRO A 123 -13.19 -10.91 3.16
C PRO A 123 -12.98 -9.60 3.94
N PHE A 124 -13.99 -9.23 4.72
CA PHE A 124 -14.01 -7.95 5.44
C PHE A 124 -12.88 -7.82 6.46
N TYR A 125 -12.58 -6.57 6.80
CA TYR A 125 -11.46 -6.18 7.66
C TYR A 125 -11.42 -6.96 8.97
N LEU A 126 -12.53 -7.00 9.72
CA LEU A 126 -12.55 -7.66 11.03
C LEU A 126 -12.33 -9.17 10.93
N LEU A 127 -12.80 -9.83 9.87
CA LEU A 127 -12.56 -11.26 9.67
C LEU A 127 -11.07 -11.54 9.43
N LEU A 128 -10.40 -10.77 8.57
CA LEU A 128 -8.95 -10.94 8.34
C LEU A 128 -8.13 -10.61 9.58
N LYS A 129 -8.55 -9.60 10.36
CA LYS A 129 -7.95 -9.28 11.64
C LYS A 129 -8.03 -10.45 12.62
N THR A 130 -9.19 -11.09 12.72
CA THR A 130 -9.38 -12.30 13.53
C THR A 130 -8.54 -13.47 13.03
N ILE A 131 -8.48 -13.72 11.71
CA ILE A 131 -7.64 -14.78 11.11
C ILE A 131 -6.15 -14.54 11.37
N CYS A 132 -5.73 -13.28 11.33
CA CYS A 132 -4.37 -12.89 11.70
C CYS A 132 -4.11 -12.99 13.21
N ASN A 133 -5.16 -13.06 14.03
CA ASN A 133 -5.10 -13.06 15.49
C ASN A 133 -4.22 -11.92 16.04
N VAL A 134 -4.47 -10.72 15.52
CA VAL A 134 -3.73 -9.51 15.89
C VAL A 134 -4.63 -8.48 16.57
N GLY A 135 -4.06 -7.75 17.53
CA GLY A 135 -4.72 -6.62 18.18
C GLY A 135 -4.67 -5.35 17.32
N GLY A 136 -4.60 -4.20 17.98
CA GLY A 136 -4.49 -2.89 17.36
C GLY A 136 -5.83 -2.17 17.24
N THR A 137 -5.76 -0.84 17.24
CA THR A 137 -6.90 0.06 17.14
C THR A 137 -6.79 0.91 15.90
N VAL A 138 -7.92 1.45 15.44
CA VAL A 138 -7.92 2.50 14.42
C VAL A 138 -7.37 3.81 15.00
N HIS A 139 -6.91 4.72 14.14
CA HIS A 139 -6.22 5.97 14.51
C HIS A 139 -6.91 6.77 15.62
N ASN A 140 -8.23 6.98 15.50
CA ASN A 140 -9.03 7.71 16.50
C ASN A 140 -10.53 7.44 16.32
N SER A 141 -11.34 7.98 17.24
CA SER A 141 -12.80 7.88 17.21
C SER A 141 -13.42 8.56 16.00
N THR A 142 -12.84 9.64 15.47
CA THR A 142 -13.35 10.32 14.27
C THR A 142 -13.31 9.39 13.06
N VAL A 143 -12.20 8.68 12.85
CA VAL A 143 -12.07 7.69 11.77
C VAL A 143 -13.06 6.54 11.96
N TRP A 144 -13.19 6.03 13.19
CA TRP A 144 -14.15 4.97 13.48
C TRP A 144 -15.60 5.41 13.24
N ASN A 145 -15.95 6.62 13.65
CA ASN A 145 -17.28 7.19 13.43
C ASN A 145 -17.57 7.40 11.94
N ALA A 146 -16.58 7.82 11.15
CA ALA A 146 -16.72 7.94 9.71
C ALA A 146 -16.98 6.59 9.04
N LEU A 147 -16.28 5.53 9.46
CA LEU A 147 -16.55 4.17 8.99
C LEU A 147 -17.97 3.71 9.40
N ASN A 148 -18.35 3.88 10.66
CA ASN A 148 -19.68 3.50 11.14
C ASN A 148 -20.83 4.28 10.46
N ALA A 149 -20.55 5.47 9.93
CA ALA A 149 -21.54 6.26 9.21
C ALA A 149 -21.83 5.75 7.80
N VAL A 150 -20.90 5.00 7.18
CA VAL A 150 -21.01 4.55 5.77
C VAL A 150 -21.17 3.04 5.61
N TYR A 151 -20.84 2.24 6.62
CA TYR A 151 -21.08 0.80 6.66
C TYR A 151 -22.29 0.47 7.54
N GLN A 152 -23.08 -0.54 7.15
CA GLN A 152 -24.25 -0.98 7.93
C GLN A 152 -23.84 -1.52 9.30
N THR A 153 -22.77 -2.29 9.34
CA THR A 153 -22.16 -2.80 10.57
C THR A 153 -20.64 -2.66 10.52
N GLN A 154 -19.99 -2.67 11.68
CA GLN A 154 -18.52 -2.72 11.76
C GLN A 154 -17.91 -3.96 11.07
N PHE A 155 -18.70 -5.01 10.84
CA PHE A 155 -18.26 -6.24 10.19
C PHE A 155 -18.24 -6.14 8.66
N ASP A 156 -18.83 -5.09 8.08
CA ASP A 156 -18.90 -4.89 6.63
C ASP A 156 -17.74 -4.02 6.08
N VAL A 157 -16.85 -3.55 6.96
CA VAL A 157 -15.77 -2.65 6.58
C VAL A 157 -14.83 -3.35 5.58
N ASP A 158 -14.67 -2.77 4.40
CA ASP A 158 -13.74 -3.26 3.37
C ASP A 158 -12.30 -3.32 3.92
N LEU A 159 -11.57 -4.39 3.59
CA LEU A 159 -10.22 -4.64 4.13
C LEU A 159 -9.26 -3.45 3.90
N PHE A 160 -9.34 -2.79 2.74
CA PHE A 160 -8.49 -1.63 2.47
C PHE A 160 -8.76 -0.47 3.44
N SER A 161 -10.04 -0.08 3.58
CA SER A 161 -10.46 1.03 4.45
C SER A 161 -10.13 0.77 5.91
N GLY A 162 -10.40 -0.45 6.41
CA GLY A 162 -10.09 -0.82 7.79
C GLY A 162 -8.59 -0.89 8.06
N GLY A 163 -7.82 -1.57 7.20
CA GLY A 163 -6.40 -1.82 7.43
C GLY A 163 -5.50 -0.59 7.28
N VAL A 164 -5.83 0.36 6.40
CA VAL A 164 -5.07 1.62 6.28
C VAL A 164 -5.36 2.60 7.44
N SER A 165 -6.50 2.40 8.12
CA SER A 165 -6.94 3.21 9.26
C SER A 165 -6.35 2.74 10.60
N GLU A 166 -5.64 1.62 10.62
CA GLU A 166 -5.03 1.07 11.84
C GLU A 166 -3.78 1.85 12.28
N ASN A 167 -3.61 1.99 13.60
CA ASN A 167 -2.38 2.50 14.16
C ASN A 167 -1.19 1.61 13.77
N PRO A 168 -0.04 2.21 13.36
CA PRO A 168 1.13 1.45 12.98
C PRO A 168 1.66 0.55 14.10
N VAL A 169 2.19 -0.61 13.74
CA VAL A 169 2.96 -1.45 14.66
C VAL A 169 4.25 -0.74 15.10
N ALA A 170 4.78 -1.08 16.27
CA ALA A 170 6.04 -0.53 16.76
C ALA A 170 7.19 -0.74 15.76
N GLY A 171 7.89 0.34 15.41
CA GLY A 171 8.96 0.33 14.41
C GLY A 171 8.49 0.17 12.95
N GLY A 172 7.17 0.14 12.70
CA GLY A 172 6.58 0.05 11.37
C GLY A 172 5.77 1.29 10.99
N LYS A 173 5.23 1.26 9.77
CA LYS A 173 4.36 2.33 9.22
C LYS A 173 2.93 1.88 8.93
N ILE A 174 2.68 0.57 8.97
CA ILE A 174 1.39 -0.06 8.68
C ILE A 174 0.81 -0.70 9.94
N GLY A 175 -0.51 -0.82 9.97
CA GLY A 175 -1.23 -1.49 11.04
C GLY A 175 -0.97 -3.00 11.12
N PRO A 176 -1.30 -3.63 12.25
CA PRO A 176 -1.04 -5.05 12.50
C PRO A 176 -1.72 -6.00 11.50
N THR A 177 -2.91 -5.66 10.99
CA THR A 177 -3.63 -6.50 10.03
C THR A 177 -2.89 -6.55 8.69
N PHE A 178 -2.53 -5.39 8.13
CA PHE A 178 -1.69 -5.34 6.93
C PHE A 178 -0.30 -5.91 7.16
N ALA A 179 0.32 -5.67 8.32
CA ALA A 179 1.62 -6.24 8.66
C ALA A 179 1.59 -7.78 8.65
N CYS A 180 0.54 -8.39 9.18
CA CYS A 180 0.34 -9.84 9.14
C CYS A 180 0.23 -10.35 7.69
N ILE A 181 -0.66 -9.78 6.87
CA ILE A 181 -0.89 -10.21 5.49
C ILE A 181 0.39 -10.07 4.66
N ILE A 182 1.04 -8.90 4.75
CA ILE A 182 2.26 -8.59 4.01
C ILE A 182 3.41 -9.48 4.46
N ALA A 183 3.60 -9.68 5.76
CA ALA A 183 4.67 -10.54 6.26
C ALA A 183 4.45 -12.01 5.87
N LYS A 184 3.22 -12.52 5.90
CA LYS A 184 2.89 -13.87 5.41
C LYS A 184 3.19 -14.01 3.91
N GLN A 185 2.88 -13.00 3.09
CA GLN A 185 3.23 -13.03 1.67
C GLN A 185 4.74 -13.03 1.45
N PHE A 186 5.48 -12.11 2.07
CA PHE A 186 6.93 -12.06 1.91
C PHE A 186 7.63 -13.30 2.45
N GLN A 187 7.11 -13.91 3.52
CA GLN A 187 7.64 -15.18 4.03
C GLN A 187 7.45 -16.29 2.99
N ALA A 188 6.28 -16.36 2.36
CA ALA A 188 6.00 -17.34 1.31
C ALA A 188 6.90 -17.12 0.08
N LEU A 189 7.12 -15.87 -0.34
CA LEU A 189 8.04 -15.53 -1.43
C LEU A 189 9.48 -15.94 -1.08
N LYS A 190 9.96 -15.62 0.12
CA LYS A 190 11.31 -15.97 0.57
C LYS A 190 11.54 -17.48 0.67
N LYS A 191 10.61 -18.22 1.28
CA LYS A 191 10.77 -19.65 1.52
C LYS A 191 10.39 -20.53 0.33
N GLY A 192 9.44 -20.08 -0.49
CA GLY A 192 8.96 -20.83 -1.65
C GLY A 192 9.75 -20.58 -2.93
N ASP A 193 10.68 -19.62 -2.92
CA ASP A 193 11.58 -19.37 -4.06
C ASP A 193 12.85 -20.22 -3.96
N ARG A 194 13.04 -21.10 -4.94
CA ARG A 194 14.23 -21.96 -5.06
C ARG A 194 15.50 -21.14 -5.38
N TYR A 195 15.35 -19.90 -5.83
CA TYR A 195 16.44 -19.02 -6.25
C TYR A 195 16.64 -17.81 -5.31
N TYR A 196 16.08 -17.85 -4.10
CA TYR A 196 16.24 -16.80 -3.09
C TYR A 196 17.70 -16.60 -2.65
#